data_AF-A0A2J8P214-F1
#
_entry.id   AF-A0A2J8P214-F1
#
_cell.length_a   1.000
_cell.length_b   1.000
_cell.length_c   1.000
_cell.angle_alpha   90.00
_cell.angle_beta   90.00
_cell.angle_gamma   90.00
#
_symmetry.space_group_name_H-M   'P 1'
#
loop_
_entity.id
_entity.type
_entity.pdbx_description
1 polymer ?
#
loop_
_entity_poly.entity_id
_entity_poly.type
_entity_poly.pdbx_seq_one_letter_code
_entity_poly.pdbx_strand_id
1 'polypeptide(L)'
;MQPRRQRLPAPWSGPRGPRPTALLLALLLLLAPVVAPAGSGGPDDPGQPQDAGVPRRLLQQAARAALHFFNFRSGSPSALRVLAEVQEGRAWMNPKEGCKVHVVFSTERYNPESLLQEREGRLGKCSARVFFKNQKPRPTINVTCTRLIEKKKRQQEDYLLYKQMKQLKNPLEIVSIPDNHGHIDPSLRPIWDLAFLGSSYVMWEMTTQVSHYYLAQLTSVRQWVRKT
;
A
#
# COMPACT_ATOMS: atom_id res chain seq x y z
N MET A 1 -34.65 55.68 -17.32
CA MET A 1 -35.76 55.84 -16.36
C MET A 1 -35.64 54.79 -15.27
N GLN A 2 -35.59 55.30 -14.03
CA GLN A 2 -35.84 54.73 -12.70
C GLN A 2 -35.21 53.40 -12.19
N PRO A 3 -34.76 53.41 -10.91
CA PRO A 3 -34.14 52.28 -10.21
C PRO A 3 -35.16 51.49 -9.36
N ARG A 4 -34.75 50.34 -8.81
CA ARG A 4 -35.48 49.72 -7.68
C ARG A 4 -34.53 49.19 -6.61
N ARG A 5 -34.60 49.83 -5.43
CA ARG A 5 -34.08 49.35 -4.15
C ARG A 5 -35.04 48.35 -3.50
N GLN A 6 -34.45 47.56 -2.60
CA GLN A 6 -34.93 46.43 -1.80
C GLN A 6 -36.17 46.68 -0.93
N ARG A 7 -36.83 45.58 -0.52
CA ARG A 7 -37.53 45.45 0.78
C ARG A 7 -37.31 44.05 1.37
N LEU A 8 -36.78 44.02 2.59
CA LEU A 8 -36.84 42.90 3.53
C LEU A 8 -38.17 42.94 4.30
N PRO A 9 -38.72 41.80 4.74
CA PRO A 9 -39.65 41.74 5.87
C PRO A 9 -38.98 41.25 7.15
N ALA A 10 -39.47 41.76 8.28
CA ALA A 10 -39.09 41.42 9.65
C ALA A 10 -40.17 40.53 10.33
N PRO A 11 -40.16 40.38 11.68
CA PRO A 11 -39.88 39.16 12.46
C PRO A 11 -41.17 38.49 12.99
N TRP A 12 -41.07 37.45 13.86
CA TRP A 12 -42.04 36.93 14.86
C TRP A 12 -41.59 35.51 15.29
N SER A 13 -41.89 34.88 16.44
CA SER A 13 -41.98 35.25 17.87
C SER A 13 -42.22 33.94 18.69
N GLY A 14 -41.35 33.61 19.67
CA GLY A 14 -41.57 32.73 20.85
C GLY A 14 -41.90 31.22 20.68
N PRO A 15 -41.96 30.40 21.77
CA PRO A 15 -41.78 30.75 23.19
C PRO A 15 -40.81 29.86 24.01
N ARG A 16 -40.68 30.28 25.27
CA ARG A 16 -39.84 29.90 26.43
C ARG A 16 -40.32 28.59 27.11
N GLY A 17 -39.42 27.86 27.79
CA GLY A 17 -39.66 26.59 28.53
C GLY A 17 -40.64 26.67 29.72
N PRO A 18 -40.87 25.58 30.51
CA PRO A 18 -39.92 25.13 31.55
C PRO A 18 -39.93 23.60 31.91
N ARG A 19 -38.95 23.17 32.74
CA ARG A 19 -38.96 21.95 33.61
C ARG A 19 -39.72 22.27 34.91
N PRO A 20 -40.28 21.35 35.76
CA PRO A 20 -39.56 20.25 36.44
C PRO A 20 -40.42 19.04 36.95
N THR A 21 -39.79 18.24 37.84
CA THR A 21 -40.32 17.38 38.93
C THR A 21 -40.44 15.85 38.77
N ALA A 22 -39.93 15.20 39.82
CA ALA A 22 -39.76 13.78 40.10
C ALA A 22 -41.08 13.05 40.45
N LEU A 23 -41.09 11.71 40.35
CA LEU A 23 -41.22 10.76 41.48
C LEU A 23 -41.61 9.34 41.00
N LEU A 24 -40.83 8.36 41.48
CA LEU A 24 -41.23 7.05 42.03
C LEU A 24 -41.81 5.89 41.18
N LEU A 25 -41.18 4.72 41.42
CA LEU A 25 -41.70 3.33 41.44
C LEU A 25 -42.07 2.71 40.06
N ALA A 26 -41.73 1.48 39.69
CA ALA A 26 -41.56 0.28 40.50
C ALA A 26 -40.63 -0.76 39.83
N LEU A 27 -40.05 -1.60 40.70
CA LEU A 27 -39.26 -2.78 40.44
C LEU A 27 -40.13 -3.87 39.79
N LEU A 28 -39.74 -4.41 38.63
CA LEU A 28 -40.22 -5.71 38.14
C LEU A 28 -39.03 -6.52 37.61
N LEU A 29 -38.53 -7.40 38.48
CA LEU A 29 -37.66 -8.52 38.16
C LEU A 29 -38.49 -9.55 37.38
N LEU A 30 -38.18 -9.73 36.09
CA LEU A 30 -38.62 -10.89 35.32
C LEU A 30 -37.39 -11.67 34.84
N LEU A 31 -37.26 -12.86 35.40
CA LEU A 31 -36.32 -13.91 35.06
C LEU A 31 -36.37 -14.20 33.55
N ALA A 32 -35.30 -13.88 32.82
CA ALA A 32 -35.07 -14.43 31.50
C ALA A 32 -34.11 -15.62 31.62
N PRO A 33 -34.43 -16.80 31.07
CA PRO A 33 -33.51 -17.92 31.06
C PRO A 33 -32.33 -17.59 30.13
N VAL A 34 -31.11 -17.72 30.66
CA VAL A 34 -29.87 -17.72 29.88
C VAL A 34 -29.87 -18.98 29.04
N VAL A 35 -30.30 -18.87 27.78
CA VAL A 35 -30.07 -19.91 26.78
C VAL A 35 -28.65 -19.73 26.28
N ALA A 36 -27.76 -20.62 26.72
CA ALA A 36 -26.42 -20.74 26.15
C ALA A 36 -26.55 -21.21 24.68
N PRO A 37 -25.88 -20.57 23.71
CA PRO A 37 -25.82 -21.12 22.37
C PRO A 37 -24.88 -22.33 22.39
N ALA A 38 -25.44 -23.52 22.19
CA ALA A 38 -24.70 -24.71 21.84
C ALA A 38 -24.02 -24.47 20.48
N GLY A 39 -22.70 -24.28 20.51
CA GLY A 39 -21.89 -24.12 19.30
C GLY A 39 -21.77 -25.46 18.56
N SER A 40 -22.60 -25.67 17.54
CA SER A 40 -22.35 -26.67 16.51
C SER A 40 -21.39 -26.07 15.47
N GLY A 41 -20.09 -26.30 15.65
CA GLY A 41 -19.06 -25.92 14.68
C GLY A 41 -19.16 -26.75 13.41
N GLY A 42 -19.62 -26.14 12.31
CA GLY A 42 -19.50 -26.70 10.96
C GLY A 42 -18.07 -26.53 10.40
N PRO A 43 -17.69 -27.24 9.33
CA PRO A 43 -16.29 -27.37 8.91
C PRO A 43 -15.63 -26.12 8.28
N ASP A 44 -16.29 -24.97 8.24
CA ASP A 44 -15.82 -23.76 7.54
C ASP A 44 -15.94 -22.50 8.43
N ASP A 45 -15.38 -22.56 9.64
CA ASP A 45 -15.22 -21.35 10.47
C ASP A 45 -13.86 -20.68 10.19
N PRO A 46 -13.82 -19.48 9.57
CA PRO A 46 -12.58 -18.73 9.44
C PRO A 46 -12.18 -18.24 10.84
N GLY A 47 -11.18 -18.90 11.42
CA GLY A 47 -10.71 -18.71 12.80
C GLY A 47 -10.82 -17.27 13.30
N GLN A 48 -11.36 -17.14 14.51
CA GLN A 48 -11.69 -15.89 15.18
C GLN A 48 -10.51 -14.90 15.16
N PRO A 49 -10.74 -13.60 14.87
CA PRO A 49 -9.73 -12.56 15.01
C PRO A 49 -9.16 -12.60 16.43
N GLN A 50 -7.84 -12.72 16.56
CA GLN A 50 -7.23 -12.49 17.86
C GLN A 50 -7.23 -10.98 18.10
N ASP A 51 -7.92 -10.54 19.15
CA ASP A 51 -7.91 -9.15 19.65
C ASP A 51 -6.55 -8.76 20.27
N ALA A 52 -5.59 -9.70 20.35
CA ALA A 52 -4.20 -9.37 20.53
C ALA A 52 -3.70 -8.64 19.27
N GLY A 53 -3.53 -7.31 19.38
CA GLY A 53 -3.16 -6.43 18.28
C GLY A 53 -2.14 -7.07 17.33
N VAL A 54 -2.49 -7.12 16.05
CA VAL A 54 -1.68 -7.78 15.02
C VAL A 54 -0.23 -7.27 15.11
N PRO A 55 0.79 -8.16 15.12
CA PRO A 55 2.17 -7.70 15.21
C PRO A 55 2.49 -6.69 14.10
N ARG A 56 2.87 -5.46 14.48
CA ARG A 56 3.17 -4.38 13.52
C ARG A 56 4.17 -4.81 12.45
N ARG A 57 5.16 -5.63 12.84
CA ARG A 57 6.15 -6.22 11.92
C ARG A 57 5.51 -7.08 10.84
N LEU A 58 4.52 -7.91 11.18
CA LEU A 58 3.80 -8.77 10.23
C LEU A 58 3.02 -7.91 9.22
N LEU A 59 2.36 -6.84 9.67
CA LEU A 59 1.64 -5.94 8.77
C LEU A 59 2.58 -5.20 7.82
N GLN A 60 3.72 -4.71 8.32
CA GLN A 60 4.75 -4.10 7.48
C GLN A 60 5.31 -5.09 6.47
N GLN A 61 5.54 -6.33 6.89
CA GLN A 61 6.04 -7.40 6.04
C GLN A 61 5.04 -7.73 4.92
N ALA A 62 3.76 -7.83 5.24
CA ALA A 62 2.68 -8.02 4.28
C ALA A 62 2.62 -6.86 3.28
N ALA A 63 2.69 -5.62 3.75
CA ALA A 63 2.66 -4.43 2.90
C ALA A 63 3.87 -4.38 1.94
N ARG A 64 5.08 -4.67 2.43
CA ARG A 64 6.28 -4.78 1.58
C ARG A 64 6.14 -5.86 0.52
N ALA A 65 5.73 -7.07 0.91
CA ALA A 65 5.52 -8.17 -0.03
C ALA A 65 4.50 -7.79 -1.11
N ALA A 66 3.37 -7.19 -0.71
CA ALA A 66 2.33 -6.70 -1.61
C ALA A 66 2.85 -5.65 -2.59
N LEU A 67 3.69 -4.73 -2.12
CA LEU A 67 4.26 -3.70 -2.96
C LEU A 67 5.30 -4.23 -3.94
N HIS A 68 6.17 -5.15 -3.52
CA HIS A 68 7.13 -5.80 -4.44
C HIS A 68 6.41 -6.60 -5.53
N PHE A 69 5.37 -7.35 -5.16
CA PHE A 69 4.52 -8.04 -6.14
C PHE A 69 3.84 -7.06 -7.10
N PHE A 70 3.31 -5.94 -6.60
CA PHE A 70 2.72 -4.90 -7.43
C PHE A 70 3.74 -4.29 -8.41
N ASN A 71 4.93 -3.90 -7.92
CA ASN A 71 5.99 -3.34 -8.75
C ASN A 71 6.40 -4.33 -9.84
N PHE A 72 6.62 -5.60 -9.49
CA PHE A 72 6.94 -6.65 -10.47
C PHE A 72 5.85 -6.84 -11.53
N ARG A 73 4.57 -6.89 -11.14
CA ARG A 73 3.46 -7.20 -12.05
C ARG A 73 2.99 -6.03 -12.89
N SER A 74 3.12 -4.80 -12.40
CA SER A 74 2.44 -3.63 -12.97
C SER A 74 3.19 -2.31 -12.80
N GLY A 75 4.39 -2.35 -12.22
CA GLY A 75 5.28 -1.20 -12.12
C GLY A 75 5.92 -0.83 -13.45
N SER A 76 6.54 0.34 -13.49
CA SER A 76 7.49 0.73 -14.54
C SER A 76 8.62 1.56 -13.91
N PRO A 77 9.78 1.69 -14.58
CA PRO A 77 10.90 2.45 -14.04
C PRO A 77 10.52 3.89 -13.66
N SER A 78 9.64 4.54 -14.44
CA SER A 78 9.20 5.92 -14.15
C SER A 78 8.09 6.03 -13.09
N ALA A 79 7.47 4.90 -12.70
CA ALA A 79 6.34 4.85 -11.76
C ALA A 79 6.57 3.91 -10.58
N LEU A 80 7.83 3.70 -10.20
CA LEU A 80 8.20 2.89 -9.05
C LEU A 80 7.71 3.48 -7.73
N ARG A 81 7.35 2.58 -6.83
CA ARG A 81 6.73 2.91 -5.55
C ARG A 81 7.45 2.27 -4.38
N VAL A 82 7.47 2.99 -3.26
CA VAL A 82 7.91 2.49 -1.95
C VAL A 82 6.79 2.57 -0.93
N LEU A 83 6.90 1.73 0.10
CA LEU A 83 5.96 1.71 1.22
C LEU A 83 6.22 2.96 2.05
N ALA A 84 5.21 3.84 2.16
CA ALA A 84 5.29 4.99 3.04
C ALA A 84 4.83 4.59 4.44
N GLU A 85 3.57 4.17 4.59
CA GLU A 85 3.01 3.82 5.89
C GLU A 85 1.94 2.72 5.80
N VAL A 86 1.88 1.86 6.82
CA VAL A 86 0.75 0.94 7.02
C VAL A 86 -0.34 1.67 7.79
N GLN A 87 -1.53 1.80 7.19
CA GLN A 87 -2.65 2.53 7.75
C GLN A 87 -3.56 1.63 8.58
N GLU A 88 -3.90 0.44 8.05
CA GLU A 88 -4.82 -0.50 8.69
C GLU A 88 -4.36 -1.93 8.42
N GLY A 89 -4.65 -2.85 9.33
CA GLY A 89 -4.31 -4.26 9.12
C GLY A 89 -5.03 -5.23 10.04
N ARG A 90 -5.32 -6.41 9.50
CA ARG A 90 -5.89 -7.57 10.20
C ARG A 90 -5.11 -8.81 9.81
N ALA A 91 -4.94 -9.74 10.75
CA ALA A 91 -4.29 -11.01 10.48
C ALA A 91 -5.06 -12.17 11.12
N TRP A 92 -5.07 -13.30 10.43
CA TRP A 92 -5.62 -14.56 10.87
C TRP A 92 -4.51 -15.60 10.81
N MET A 93 -4.15 -16.15 11.97
CA MET A 93 -3.06 -17.11 12.11
C MET A 93 -3.62 -18.52 12.27
N ASN A 94 -3.21 -19.43 11.39
CA ASN A 94 -3.50 -20.85 11.50
C ASN A 94 -2.16 -21.60 11.62
N PRO A 95 -1.89 -22.30 12.74
CA PRO A 95 -0.63 -23.02 12.95
C PRO A 95 -0.31 -24.08 11.90
N LYS A 96 -1.33 -24.62 11.21
CA LYS A 96 -1.16 -25.63 10.15
C LYS A 96 -1.00 -25.00 8.77
N GLU A 97 -1.81 -24.01 8.44
CA GLU A 97 -1.88 -23.46 7.07
C GLU A 97 -0.92 -22.29 6.82
N GLY A 98 -0.79 -21.38 7.79
CA GLY A 98 -0.12 -20.10 7.58
C GLY A 98 -0.83 -18.90 8.17
N CYS A 99 -0.41 -17.72 7.75
CA CYS A 99 -0.98 -16.45 8.17
C CYS A 99 -1.62 -15.71 6.98
N LYS A 100 -2.91 -15.42 7.08
CA LYS A 100 -3.64 -14.55 6.15
C LYS A 100 -3.61 -13.13 6.72
N VAL A 101 -3.23 -12.15 5.91
CA VAL A 101 -3.14 -10.74 6.30
C VAL A 101 -3.94 -9.90 5.31
N HIS A 102 -4.84 -9.07 5.82
CA HIS A 102 -5.44 -7.98 5.07
C HIS A 102 -4.77 -6.69 5.53
N VAL A 103 -4.18 -5.93 4.60
CA VAL A 103 -3.42 -4.72 4.94
C VAL A 103 -3.76 -3.59 3.97
N VAL A 104 -3.87 -2.39 4.52
CA VAL A 104 -4.07 -1.14 3.80
C VAL A 104 -2.89 -0.23 4.10
N PHE A 105 -2.25 0.29 3.05
CA PHE A 105 -1.01 1.06 3.19
C PHE A 105 -0.92 2.18 2.14
N SER A 106 -0.20 3.23 2.48
CA SER A 106 0.18 4.30 1.57
C SER A 106 1.53 3.99 0.89
N THR A 107 1.69 4.54 -0.29
CA THR A 107 2.88 4.43 -1.13
C THR A 107 3.29 5.80 -1.61
N GLU A 108 4.57 5.98 -1.82
CA GLU A 108 5.13 7.18 -2.42
C GLU A 108 6.04 6.79 -3.59
N ARG A 109 6.51 7.79 -4.35
CA ARG A 109 7.45 7.54 -5.45
C ARG A 109 8.81 7.14 -4.89
N TYR A 110 9.45 6.15 -5.52
CA TYR A 110 10.78 5.68 -5.14
C TYR A 110 11.87 6.76 -5.20
N ASN A 111 11.74 7.73 -6.11
CA ASN A 111 12.70 8.82 -6.26
C ASN A 111 12.02 10.21 -6.33
N PRO A 112 11.89 10.92 -5.19
CA PRO A 112 11.31 12.26 -5.16
C PRO A 112 12.25 13.35 -5.71
N GLU A 113 13.57 13.13 -5.80
CA GLU A 113 14.53 14.13 -6.30
C GLU A 113 14.32 14.51 -7.76
N SER A 114 13.58 13.70 -8.53
CA SER A 114 13.22 14.04 -9.91
C SER A 114 12.27 15.24 -10.03
N LEU A 115 11.65 15.73 -8.93
CA LEU A 115 10.74 16.87 -8.96
C LEU A 115 10.78 17.67 -7.64
N LEU A 116 11.63 18.69 -7.57
CA LEU A 116 11.55 19.80 -6.60
C LEU A 116 10.24 20.64 -6.72
N GLN A 117 9.16 20.09 -7.29
CA GLN A 117 7.94 20.84 -7.65
C GLN A 117 6.62 20.24 -7.15
N GLU A 118 6.59 19.07 -6.49
CA GLU A 118 5.34 18.51 -5.96
C GLU A 118 5.45 18.30 -4.43
N ARG A 119 5.56 19.41 -3.69
CA ARG A 119 5.71 19.45 -2.22
C ARG A 119 4.44 19.06 -1.44
N GLU A 120 3.44 18.44 -2.09
CA GLU A 120 2.18 18.07 -1.44
C GLU A 120 1.70 16.68 -1.92
N GLY A 121 1.92 15.66 -1.08
CA GLY A 121 0.84 14.73 -0.73
C GLY A 121 0.26 13.80 -1.80
N ARG A 122 1.01 13.32 -2.79
CA ARG A 122 0.53 12.19 -3.63
C ARG A 122 0.97 10.85 -3.04
N LEU A 123 0.43 10.53 -1.86
CA LEU A 123 0.49 9.19 -1.30
C LEU A 123 -0.58 8.31 -1.97
N GLY A 124 -0.15 7.27 -2.69
CA GLY A 124 -1.02 6.32 -3.36
C GLY A 124 -1.45 5.26 -2.37
N LYS A 125 -2.73 4.93 -2.31
CA LYS A 125 -3.25 3.94 -1.36
C LYS A 125 -3.33 2.57 -2.02
N CYS A 126 -2.93 1.54 -1.29
CA CYS A 126 -3.04 0.15 -1.69
C CYS A 126 -3.82 -0.64 -0.64
N SER A 127 -4.60 -1.62 -1.10
CA SER A 127 -5.27 -2.63 -0.27
C SER A 127 -4.84 -3.99 -0.77
N ALA A 128 -4.35 -4.84 0.14
CA ALA A 128 -3.79 -6.13 -0.20
C ALA A 128 -4.28 -7.24 0.73
N ARG A 129 -4.49 -8.43 0.13
CA ARG A 129 -4.63 -9.71 0.84
C ARG A 129 -3.36 -10.51 0.57
N VAL A 130 -2.66 -10.85 1.64
CA VAL A 130 -1.37 -11.57 1.61
C VAL A 130 -1.53 -12.86 2.39
N PHE A 131 -1.17 -13.98 1.80
CA PHE A 131 -1.14 -15.27 2.47
C PHE A 131 0.29 -15.79 2.56
N PHE A 132 0.80 -15.86 3.77
CA PHE A 132 2.09 -16.46 4.07
C PHE A 132 1.91 -17.91 4.50
N LYS A 133 2.31 -18.85 3.64
CA LYS A 133 2.37 -20.27 4.00
C LYS A 133 3.51 -20.51 4.99
N ASN A 134 3.29 -21.40 5.96
CA ASN A 134 4.30 -21.70 6.97
C ASN A 134 5.61 -22.18 6.37
N GLN A 135 6.72 -21.60 6.83
CA GLN A 135 8.09 -21.96 6.46
C GLN A 135 8.35 -21.95 4.94
N LYS A 136 7.51 -21.26 4.15
CA LYS A 136 7.66 -21.19 2.70
C LYS A 136 7.73 -19.74 2.25
N PRO A 137 8.66 -19.42 1.35
CA PRO A 137 8.72 -18.11 0.73
C PRO A 137 7.59 -17.98 -0.31
N ARG A 138 7.55 -16.84 -1.01
CA ARG A 138 6.60 -16.55 -2.10
C ARG A 138 5.15 -16.51 -1.62
N PRO A 139 4.76 -15.50 -0.82
CA PRO A 139 3.40 -15.35 -0.36
C PRO A 139 2.44 -15.14 -1.54
N THR A 140 1.22 -15.67 -1.41
CA THR A 140 0.15 -15.42 -2.38
C THR A 140 -0.44 -14.04 -2.13
N ILE A 141 -0.55 -13.22 -3.18
CA ILE A 141 -0.91 -11.80 -3.05
C ILE A 141 -2.00 -11.43 -4.03
N ASN A 142 -3.04 -10.76 -3.52
CA ASN A 142 -3.97 -9.95 -4.29
C ASN A 142 -3.84 -8.52 -3.82
N VAL A 143 -3.51 -7.59 -4.71
CA VAL A 143 -3.27 -6.18 -4.37
C VAL A 143 -3.93 -5.27 -5.38
N THR A 144 -4.56 -4.22 -4.86
CA THR A 144 -5.14 -3.14 -5.66
C THR A 144 -4.57 -1.83 -5.15
N CYS A 145 -4.02 -1.03 -6.05
CA CYS A 145 -3.43 0.27 -5.73
C CYS A 145 -4.07 1.38 -6.56
N THR A 146 -4.29 2.55 -5.96
CA THR A 146 -4.64 3.77 -6.69
C THR A 146 -3.45 4.23 -7.53
N ARG A 147 -3.69 4.93 -8.64
CA ARG A 147 -2.61 5.40 -9.54
C ARG A 147 -1.90 6.60 -8.93
N LEU A 148 -0.58 6.50 -8.78
CA LEU A 148 0.30 7.62 -8.40
C LEU A 148 0.67 8.52 -9.57
N ILE A 149 0.79 7.93 -10.77
CA ILE A 149 1.18 8.61 -12.00
C ILE A 149 0.14 8.32 -13.07
N GLU A 150 -0.22 9.34 -13.84
CA GLU A 150 -1.08 9.20 -14.99
C GLU A 150 -0.47 8.25 -16.04
N LYS A 151 -1.33 7.42 -16.64
CA LYS A 151 -0.90 6.40 -17.61
C LYS A 151 -0.11 7.02 -18.77
N LYS A 152 -0.56 8.17 -19.29
CA LYS A 152 0.07 8.86 -20.43
C LYS A 152 1.46 9.38 -20.08
N LYS A 153 1.61 10.02 -18.92
CA LYS A 153 2.91 10.52 -18.43
C LYS A 153 3.90 9.38 -18.24
N ARG A 154 3.49 8.30 -17.58
CA ARG A 154 4.31 7.09 -17.40
C ARG A 154 4.77 6.51 -18.75
N GLN A 155 3.85 6.34 -19.70
CA GLN A 155 4.18 5.80 -21.03
C GLN A 155 5.18 6.69 -21.79
N GLN A 156 5.05 8.01 -21.66
CA GLN A 156 5.97 8.95 -22.27
C GLN A 156 7.38 8.83 -21.68
N GLU A 157 7.51 8.82 -20.35
CA GLU A 157 8.79 8.70 -19.64
C GLU A 157 9.48 7.36 -19.94
N ASP A 158 8.74 6.25 -19.88
CA ASP A 158 9.26 4.92 -20.21
C ASP A 158 9.73 4.83 -21.68
N TYR A 159 9.01 5.48 -22.61
CA TYR A 159 9.39 5.51 -24.02
C TYR A 159 10.68 6.32 -24.27
N LEU A 160 10.90 7.40 -23.51
CA LEU A 160 12.15 8.15 -23.57
C LEU A 160 13.33 7.31 -23.10
N LEU A 161 13.17 6.59 -21.97
CA LEU A 161 14.17 5.64 -21.48
C LEU A 161 14.47 4.56 -22.53
N TYR A 162 13.44 3.97 -23.13
CA TYR A 162 13.61 2.98 -24.20
C TYR A 162 14.43 3.52 -25.37
N LYS A 163 14.11 4.73 -25.86
CA LYS A 163 14.86 5.36 -26.97
C LYS A 163 16.32 5.60 -26.59
N GLN A 164 16.58 6.11 -25.38
CA GLN A 164 17.94 6.33 -24.88
C GLN A 164 18.73 5.01 -24.87
N MET A 165 18.15 3.94 -24.31
CA MET A 165 18.80 2.62 -24.26
C MET A 165 19.06 2.01 -25.64
N LYS A 166 18.21 2.32 -26.63
CA LYS A 166 18.38 1.88 -28.02
C LYS A 166 19.44 2.66 -28.79
N GLN A 167 19.71 3.91 -28.41
CA GLN A 167 20.68 4.79 -29.08
C GLN A 167 22.11 4.62 -28.56
N LEU A 168 22.33 3.82 -27.51
CA LEU A 168 23.66 3.52 -26.99
C LEU A 168 24.50 2.83 -28.08
N LYS A 169 25.64 3.45 -28.43
CA LYS A 169 26.57 2.93 -29.44
C LYS A 169 27.25 1.63 -28.99
N ASN A 170 27.57 1.55 -27.71
CA ASN A 170 28.17 0.38 -27.08
C ASN A 170 27.17 -0.20 -26.07
N PRO A 171 27.09 -1.54 -25.91
CA PRO A 171 26.30 -2.15 -24.87
C PRO A 171 26.72 -1.61 -23.50
N LEU A 172 25.73 -1.29 -22.67
CA LEU A 172 25.97 -0.83 -21.32
C LEU A 172 26.64 -1.94 -20.50
N GLU A 173 27.84 -1.65 -20.01
CA GLU A 173 28.63 -2.47 -19.10
C GLU A 173 29.03 -1.59 -17.91
N ILE A 174 28.44 -1.89 -16.76
CA ILE A 174 28.64 -1.11 -15.54
C ILE A 174 28.98 -2.04 -14.40
N VAL A 175 29.86 -1.56 -13.51
CA VAL A 175 30.23 -2.19 -12.26
C VAL A 175 29.69 -1.35 -11.11
N SER A 176 29.05 -1.99 -10.13
CA SER A 176 28.64 -1.41 -8.84
C SER A 176 27.75 -0.16 -8.90
N ILE A 177 26.43 -0.36 -8.79
CA ILE A 177 25.45 0.73 -8.56
C ILE A 177 24.64 0.43 -7.29
N PRO A 178 24.57 1.30 -6.27
CA PRO A 178 25.43 2.46 -6.07
C PRO A 178 26.92 2.09 -5.91
N ASP A 179 27.80 3.08 -5.95
CA ASP A 179 29.20 2.90 -5.61
C ASP A 179 29.39 2.60 -4.11
N ASN A 180 30.64 2.40 -3.68
CA ASN A 180 30.98 2.08 -2.29
C ASN A 180 30.64 3.19 -1.28
N HIS A 181 30.31 4.41 -1.76
CA HIS A 181 29.90 5.54 -0.94
C HIS A 181 28.37 5.78 -1.01
N GLY A 182 27.62 4.88 -1.67
CA GLY A 182 26.17 5.02 -1.82
C GLY A 182 25.76 5.99 -2.92
N HIS A 183 26.70 6.49 -3.74
CA HIS A 183 26.40 7.41 -4.82
C HIS A 183 25.92 6.67 -6.07
N ILE A 184 24.90 7.23 -6.74
CA ILE A 184 24.41 6.79 -8.03
C ILE A 184 24.55 7.97 -8.99
N ASP A 185 25.40 7.83 -10.00
CA ASP A 185 25.49 8.82 -11.08
C ASP A 185 24.08 9.03 -11.70
N PRO A 186 23.61 10.27 -11.87
CA PRO A 186 22.27 10.54 -12.41
C PRO A 186 21.97 9.84 -13.74
N SER A 187 22.98 9.66 -14.60
CA SER A 187 22.84 8.93 -15.88
C SER A 187 22.56 7.44 -15.70
N LEU A 188 22.94 6.88 -14.55
CA LEU A 188 22.74 5.48 -14.19
C LEU A 188 21.46 5.24 -13.40
N ARG A 189 20.78 6.32 -12.96
CA ARG A 189 19.54 6.21 -12.20
C ARG A 189 18.46 5.40 -12.91
N PRO A 190 18.22 5.54 -14.23
CA PRO A 190 17.23 4.72 -14.91
C PRO A 190 17.56 3.22 -14.91
N ILE A 191 18.85 2.86 -14.88
CA ILE A 191 19.31 1.47 -14.79
C ILE A 191 19.05 0.92 -13.38
N TRP A 192 19.37 1.72 -12.35
CA TRP A 192 19.07 1.37 -10.97
C TRP A 192 17.57 1.17 -10.75
N ASP A 193 16.73 2.10 -11.25
CA ASP A 193 15.28 2.01 -11.15
C ASP A 193 14.78 0.76 -11.89
N LEU A 194 15.26 0.49 -13.12
CA LEU A 194 14.92 -0.74 -13.83
C LEU A 194 15.35 -2.01 -13.07
N ALA A 195 16.50 -1.99 -12.41
CA ALA A 195 16.97 -3.13 -11.63
C ALA A 195 16.18 -3.30 -10.33
N PHE A 196 15.75 -2.22 -9.67
CA PHE A 196 14.84 -2.27 -8.54
C PHE A 196 13.48 -2.86 -8.95
N LEU A 197 12.97 -2.47 -10.11
CA LEU A 197 11.77 -3.03 -10.72
C LEU A 197 11.92 -4.54 -10.96
N GLY A 198 13.01 -4.97 -11.60
CA GLY A 198 13.29 -6.38 -11.84
C GLY A 198 13.49 -7.18 -10.55
N SER A 199 14.23 -6.61 -9.60
CA SER A 199 14.49 -7.21 -8.28
C SER A 199 13.23 -7.33 -7.43
N SER A 200 12.17 -6.57 -7.74
CA SER A 200 10.89 -6.70 -7.03
C SER A 200 10.27 -8.09 -7.20
N TYR A 201 10.59 -8.83 -8.28
CA TYR A 201 10.25 -10.24 -8.38
C TYR A 201 10.91 -11.06 -7.28
N VAL A 202 12.23 -10.97 -7.15
CA VAL A 202 13.03 -11.72 -6.17
C VAL A 202 12.68 -11.29 -4.74
N MET A 203 12.51 -9.99 -4.50
CA MET A 203 12.11 -9.46 -3.20
C MET A 203 10.75 -10.02 -2.75
N TRP A 204 9.77 -10.13 -3.66
CA TRP A 204 8.51 -10.81 -3.37
C TRP A 204 8.68 -12.33 -3.21
N GLU A 205 9.36 -12.96 -4.16
CA GLU A 205 9.50 -14.42 -4.21
C GLU A 205 10.20 -14.98 -2.98
N MET A 206 11.19 -14.27 -2.44
CA MET A 206 11.99 -14.73 -1.30
C MET A 206 11.40 -14.31 0.05
N THR A 207 10.39 -13.44 0.07
CA THR A 207 9.79 -12.92 1.30
C THR A 207 9.05 -14.03 2.07
N THR A 208 9.24 -14.05 3.40
CA THR A 208 8.49 -14.90 4.35
C THR A 208 7.78 -14.04 5.40
N GLN A 209 7.13 -14.68 6.38
CA GLN A 209 6.52 -13.99 7.54
C GLN A 209 7.54 -13.18 8.37
N VAL A 210 8.81 -13.60 8.36
CA VAL A 210 9.86 -13.06 9.24
C VAL A 210 11.05 -12.47 8.50
N SER A 211 11.18 -12.70 7.19
CA SER A 211 12.33 -12.23 6.37
C SER A 211 11.87 -11.46 5.14
N HIS A 212 12.49 -10.30 4.89
CA HIS A 212 12.37 -9.52 3.66
C HIS A 212 13.75 -9.26 3.06
N TYR A 213 13.77 -8.87 1.79
CA TYR A 213 14.97 -8.55 1.05
C TYR A 213 14.83 -7.19 0.39
N TYR A 214 15.94 -6.48 0.24
CA TYR A 214 16.03 -5.23 -0.50
C TYR A 214 17.22 -5.29 -1.47
N LEU A 215 17.08 -4.60 -2.61
CA LEU A 215 18.20 -4.39 -3.51
C LEU A 215 19.21 -3.47 -2.83
N ALA A 216 20.39 -4.00 -2.54
CA ALA A 216 21.49 -3.26 -1.92
C ALA A 216 22.41 -2.64 -2.98
N GLN A 217 22.82 -3.44 -3.96
CA GLN A 217 23.76 -3.03 -5.00
C GLN A 217 23.61 -3.93 -6.24
N LEU A 218 23.89 -3.36 -7.41
CA LEU A 218 24.13 -4.08 -8.66
C LEU A 218 25.62 -4.24 -8.82
N THR A 219 26.14 -5.46 -8.63
CA THR A 219 27.57 -5.73 -8.78
C THR A 219 28.03 -5.59 -10.24
N SER A 220 27.21 -6.02 -11.19
CA SER A 220 27.46 -5.86 -12.62
C SER A 220 26.14 -5.80 -13.40
N VAL A 221 26.13 -4.99 -14.46
CA VAL A 221 25.05 -4.93 -15.45
C VAL A 221 25.66 -5.05 -16.83
N ARG A 222 25.13 -5.96 -17.65
CA ARG A 222 25.52 -6.12 -19.06
C ARG A 222 24.28 -6.11 -19.95
N GLN A 223 24.21 -5.16 -20.87
CA GLN A 223 23.16 -5.12 -21.88
C GLN A 223 23.38 -6.19 -22.95
N TRP A 224 22.35 -6.98 -23.25
CA TRP A 224 22.39 -7.98 -24.32
C TRP A 224 21.81 -7.38 -25.61
N VAL A 225 22.59 -7.41 -26.70
CA VAL A 225 22.14 -6.95 -28.01
C VAL A 225 21.09 -7.94 -28.54
N ARG A 226 19.89 -7.45 -28.82
CA ARG A 226 18.83 -8.22 -29.45
C ARG A 226 18.69 -7.78 -30.91
N LYS A 227 18.68 -8.74 -31.83
CA LYS A 227 18.28 -8.49 -33.22
C LYS A 227 16.79 -8.13 -33.20
N THR A 228 16.47 -6.94 -33.68
CA THR A 228 15.09 -6.48 -33.93
C THR A 228 14.66 -6.87 -35.33
#